data_AF-A0A3N1J9Y8-F1
#
_entry.id   AF-A0A3N1J9Y8-F1
#
_cell.length_a   1.000
_cell.length_b   1.000
_cell.length_c   1.000
_cell.angle_alpha   90.00
_cell.angle_beta   90.00
_cell.angle_gamma   90.00
#
_symmetry.space_group_name_H-M   'P 1'
#
loop_
_entity.id
_entity.type
_entity.pdbx_description
1 polymer ?
#
loop_
_entity_poly.entity_id
_entity_poly.type
_entity_poly.pdbx_seq_one_letter_code
_entity_poly.pdbx_strand_id
1 'polypeptide(L)'
;MTVLPMSYSPSAIDRCFVIVDEFDVAGIRAAVIYDAATPRAAIIDLDITADIRGAARHRVLAMLNLAKKKPPGNNAIAVKRFWQDQNCVAKAGDTCLWTAGLETHMYETLAIKCGVTVVSDNE
;
A
#
# COMPACT_ATOMS: atom_id res chain seq x y z
N MET A 1 10.12 -18.90 4.02
CA MET A 1 9.01 -18.56 4.93
C MET A 1 7.84 -18.10 4.08
N THR A 2 6.78 -18.90 3.97
CA THR A 2 5.64 -18.59 3.11
C THR A 2 4.82 -17.50 3.78
N VAL A 3 5.10 -16.25 3.42
CA VAL A 3 4.25 -15.10 3.78
C VAL A 3 2.90 -15.31 3.12
N LEU A 4 1.85 -15.45 3.93
CA LEU A 4 0.48 -15.44 3.42
C LEU A 4 0.25 -14.13 2.65
N PRO A 5 -0.31 -14.18 1.43
CA PRO A 5 -0.64 -12.96 0.70
C PRO A 5 -1.63 -12.15 1.53
N MET A 6 -1.25 -10.93 1.89
CA MET A 6 -2.17 -10.03 2.57
C MET A 6 -3.31 -9.73 1.61
N SER A 7 -4.53 -9.83 2.11
CA SER A 7 -5.74 -9.53 1.34
C SER A 7 -6.75 -8.87 2.27
N TYR A 8 -7.46 -7.88 1.73
CA TYR A 8 -8.52 -7.19 2.43
C TYR A 8 -9.87 -7.55 1.81
N SER A 9 -10.89 -7.68 2.64
CA SER A 9 -12.25 -7.77 2.14
C SER A 9 -12.70 -6.37 1.68
N PRO A 10 -13.52 -6.25 0.63
CA PRO A 10 -13.99 -4.96 0.12
C PRO A 10 -14.66 -4.12 1.22
N SER A 11 -15.45 -4.74 2.08
CA SER A 11 -16.09 -4.07 3.22
C SER A 11 -15.11 -3.54 4.28
N ALA A 12 -13.92 -4.14 4.39
CA ALA A 12 -12.89 -3.64 5.30
C ALA A 12 -12.17 -2.42 4.72
N ILE A 13 -11.95 -2.41 3.39
CA ILE A 13 -11.39 -1.26 2.68
C ILE A 13 -12.34 -0.08 2.80
N ASP A 14 -13.60 -0.27 2.43
CA ASP A 14 -14.64 0.78 2.49
C ASP A 14 -14.81 1.40 3.89
N ARG A 15 -14.68 0.58 4.94
CA ARG A 15 -14.88 1.01 6.32
C ARG A 15 -13.67 1.68 6.96
N CYS A 16 -12.46 1.19 6.69
CA CYS A 16 -11.26 1.60 7.42
C CYS A 16 -10.32 2.49 6.60
N PHE A 17 -10.38 2.41 5.27
CA PHE A 17 -9.42 3.06 4.41
C PHE A 17 -10.10 4.04 3.46
N VAL A 18 -9.38 5.10 3.14
CA VAL A 18 -9.73 6.00 2.04
C VAL A 18 -8.88 5.67 0.83
N ILE A 19 -9.49 5.62 -0.34
CA ILE A 19 -8.77 5.51 -1.61
C ILE A 19 -8.18 6.89 -1.91
N VAL A 20 -6.86 6.96 -1.98
CA VAL A 20 -6.10 8.21 -2.18
C VAL A 20 -5.80 8.42 -3.66
N ASP A 21 -5.48 7.33 -4.35
CA ASP A 21 -5.12 7.34 -5.76
C ASP A 21 -5.42 5.98 -6.41
N GLU A 22 -5.72 5.99 -7.71
CA GLU A 22 -6.02 4.79 -8.50
C GLU A 22 -5.18 4.85 -9.77
N PHE A 23 -4.46 3.77 -10.06
CA PHE A 23 -3.53 3.71 -11.18
C PHE A 23 -3.52 2.33 -11.82
N ASP A 24 -3.20 2.27 -13.11
CA ASP A 24 -2.96 1.01 -13.82
C ASP A 24 -1.46 0.78 -13.93
N VAL A 25 -1.01 -0.41 -13.54
CA VAL A 25 0.39 -0.81 -13.67
C VAL A 25 0.46 -2.18 -14.33
N ALA A 26 1.05 -2.24 -15.52
CA ALA A 26 1.20 -3.47 -16.29
C ALA A 26 -0.13 -4.23 -16.50
N GLY A 27 -1.25 -3.51 -16.68
CA GLY A 27 -2.59 -4.09 -16.86
C GLY A 27 -3.26 -4.57 -15.57
N ILE A 28 -2.65 -4.30 -14.41
CA ILE A 28 -3.25 -4.50 -13.09
C ILE A 28 -3.78 -3.15 -12.62
N ARG A 29 -5.09 -3.08 -12.38
CA ARG A 29 -5.72 -1.90 -11.76
C ARG A 29 -5.45 -1.92 -10.28
N ALA A 30 -4.66 -0.96 -9.82
CA ALA A 30 -4.26 -0.85 -8.43
C ALA A 30 -4.80 0.46 -7.82
N ALA A 31 -4.98 0.46 -6.50
CA ALA A 31 -5.37 1.64 -5.75
C ALA A 31 -4.52 1.80 -4.50
N VAL A 32 -4.06 3.03 -4.24
CA VAL A 32 -3.45 3.42 -2.98
C VAL A 32 -4.56 3.67 -1.98
N ILE A 33 -4.58 2.87 -0.92
CA ILE A 33 -5.45 3.04 0.23
C ILE A 33 -4.66 3.57 1.42
N TYR A 34 -5.26 4.49 2.17
CA TYR A 34 -4.66 5.10 3.35
C TYR A 34 -5.63 5.08 4.53
N ASP A 35 -5.12 4.78 5.72
CA ASP A 35 -5.87 4.89 6.96
C ASP A 35 -5.26 6.04 7.79
N ALA A 36 -6.09 7.05 8.09
CA ALA A 36 -5.65 8.23 8.84
C ALA A 36 -5.63 7.96 10.35
N ALA A 37 -6.47 7.04 10.84
CA ALA A 37 -6.61 6.71 12.26
C ALA A 37 -5.36 5.95 12.76
N THR A 38 -4.93 4.99 11.96
CA THR A 38 -3.72 4.19 12.09
C THR A 38 -2.86 4.52 10.88
N PRO A 39 -1.76 5.29 11.02
CA PRO A 39 -0.94 5.70 9.88
C PRO A 39 -0.40 4.46 9.17
N ARG A 40 -1.07 4.05 8.11
CA ARG A 40 -0.66 2.94 7.24
C ARG A 40 -1.22 3.21 5.85
N ALA A 41 -0.44 2.85 4.86
CA ALA A 41 -0.87 2.88 3.48
C ALA A 41 -0.68 1.48 2.88
N ALA A 42 -1.52 1.12 1.92
CA ALA A 42 -1.36 -0.10 1.16
C ALA A 42 -1.73 0.17 -0.30
N ILE A 43 -1.17 -0.60 -1.21
CA ILE A 43 -1.62 -0.69 -2.59
C ILE A 43 -2.38 -2.01 -2.69
N ILE A 44 -3.61 -1.92 -3.15
CA ILE A 44 -4.45 -3.08 -3.40
C ILE A 44 -4.72 -3.25 -4.88
N ASP A 45 -4.91 -4.49 -5.28
CA ASP A 45 -5.50 -4.85 -6.56
C ASP A 45 -7.00 -4.58 -6.50
N LEU A 46 -7.51 -3.78 -7.43
CA LEU A 46 -8.93 -3.52 -7.59
C LEU A 46 -9.65 -4.69 -8.26
N ASP A 47 -8.92 -5.55 -8.97
CA ASP A 47 -9.46 -6.79 -9.53
C ASP A 47 -9.73 -7.77 -8.37
N ILE A 48 -11.02 -7.91 -8.05
CA ILE A 48 -11.48 -8.75 -6.95
C ILE A 48 -11.21 -10.21 -7.33
N THR A 49 -10.23 -10.81 -6.68
CA THR A 49 -9.98 -12.24 -6.82
C THR A 49 -10.77 -13.00 -5.76
N ALA A 50 -11.47 -14.07 -6.16
CA ALA A 50 -12.09 -14.98 -5.21
C ALA A 50 -10.99 -15.72 -4.44
N ASP A 51 -11.00 -15.60 -3.11
CA ASP A 51 -10.16 -16.40 -2.22
C ASP A 51 -10.49 -17.90 -2.38
N ILE A 52 -9.64 -18.78 -1.82
CA ILE A 52 -9.85 -20.24 -1.82
C ILE A 52 -11.22 -20.62 -1.21
N ARG A 53 -11.79 -19.75 -0.37
CA ARG A 53 -13.13 -19.88 0.21
C ARG A 53 -14.26 -19.23 -0.60
N GLY A 54 -14.00 -18.74 -1.82
CA GLY A 54 -14.98 -18.06 -2.68
C GLY A 54 -15.33 -16.63 -2.25
N ALA A 55 -14.64 -16.08 -1.25
CA ALA A 55 -14.88 -14.71 -0.79
C ALA A 55 -14.16 -13.70 -1.70
N ALA A 56 -14.89 -12.69 -2.15
CA ALA A 56 -14.34 -11.53 -2.83
C ALA A 56 -13.30 -10.83 -1.95
N ARG A 57 -12.04 -10.81 -2.37
CA ARG A 57 -10.96 -10.11 -1.65
C ARG A 57 -10.09 -9.33 -2.62
N HIS A 58 -9.72 -8.13 -2.16
CA HIS A 58 -8.68 -7.34 -2.78
C HIS A 58 -7.33 -7.85 -2.31
N ARG A 59 -6.47 -8.19 -3.25
CA ARG A 59 -5.10 -8.60 -2.96
C ARG A 59 -4.28 -7.37 -2.61
N VAL A 60 -3.47 -7.45 -1.56
CA VAL A 60 -2.52 -6.39 -1.22
C VAL A 60 -1.24 -6.63 -2.01
N LEU A 61 -0.88 -5.67 -2.85
CA LEU A 61 0.33 -5.70 -3.68
C LEU A 61 1.52 -5.17 -2.90
N ALA A 62 1.32 -4.08 -2.15
CA ALA A 62 2.33 -3.49 -1.28
C ALA A 62 1.68 -2.87 -0.04
N MET A 63 2.43 -2.78 1.05
CA MET A 63 2.00 -2.19 2.30
C MET A 63 3.13 -1.39 2.91
N LEU A 64 2.80 -0.19 3.32
CA LEU A 64 3.67 0.72 4.02
C LEU A 64 3.17 0.89 5.46
N ASN A 65 3.92 0.31 6.39
CA ASN A 65 3.70 0.57 7.80
C ASN A 65 4.39 1.87 8.17
N LEU A 66 3.57 2.84 8.50
CA LEU A 66 3.99 4.17 8.86
C LEU A 66 3.91 4.34 10.38
N ALA A 67 4.78 5.15 10.94
CA ALA A 67 4.71 5.59 12.33
C ALA A 67 4.63 7.10 12.35
N LYS A 68 3.58 7.64 12.95
CA LYS A 68 3.52 9.07 13.28
C LYS A 68 4.70 9.37 14.19
N LYS A 69 5.68 10.17 13.74
CA LYS A 69 6.66 10.76 14.64
C LYS A 69 5.87 11.82 15.41
N LYS A 70 5.75 11.65 16.73
CA LYS A 70 5.24 12.68 17.64
C LYS A 70 6.40 13.58 18.05
N PRO A 71 6.71 14.64 17.28
CA PRO A 71 7.03 15.89 17.93
C PRO A 71 5.89 16.88 17.73
N PRO A 72 5.71 17.83 18.67
CA PRO A 72 4.63 18.81 18.60
C PRO A 72 4.80 19.70 17.37
N GLY A 73 3.84 19.66 16.45
CA GLY A 73 3.70 20.64 15.37
C GLY A 73 4.01 20.16 13.94
N ASN A 74 4.50 18.93 13.74
CA ASN A 74 4.78 18.43 12.39
C ASN A 74 3.97 17.17 12.07
N ASN A 75 3.26 17.16 10.95
CA ASN A 75 2.54 16.00 10.42
C ASN A 75 3.52 15.00 9.76
N ALA A 76 4.66 14.79 10.44
CA ALA A 76 5.77 13.99 9.96
C ALA A 76 5.49 12.51 10.25
N ILE A 77 5.54 11.71 9.20
CA ILE A 77 5.32 10.29 9.28
C ILE A 77 6.60 9.58 8.87
N ALA A 78 7.12 8.75 9.76
CA ALA A 78 8.29 7.93 9.51
C ALA A 78 7.87 6.60 8.90
N VAL A 79 8.60 6.14 7.89
CA VAL A 79 8.38 4.81 7.31
C VAL A 79 9.08 3.79 8.19
N LYS A 80 8.32 2.88 8.81
CA LYS A 80 8.91 1.83 9.64
C LYS A 80 9.23 0.58 8.86
N ARG A 81 8.34 0.19 7.95
CA ARG A 81 8.49 -1.06 7.22
C ARG A 81 7.72 -1.04 5.92
N PHE A 82 8.42 -1.34 4.85
CA PHE A 82 7.81 -1.65 3.57
C PHE A 82 7.66 -3.17 3.42
N TRP A 83 6.49 -3.59 2.98
CA TRP A 83 6.22 -4.97 2.61
C TRP A 83 5.66 -4.97 1.19
N GLN A 84 6.13 -5.91 0.37
CA GLN A 84 5.63 -6.09 -0.99
C GLN A 84 5.40 -7.56 -1.25
N ASP A 85 4.32 -7.85 -1.98
CA ASP A 85 3.99 -9.19 -2.40
C ASP A 85 4.95 -9.64 -3.51
N GLN A 86 5.80 -10.62 -3.20
CA GLN A 86 6.79 -11.18 -4.13
C GLN A 86 6.15 -11.81 -5.37
N ASN A 87 4.90 -12.25 -5.26
CA ASN A 87 4.19 -12.89 -6.35
C ASN A 87 3.58 -11.85 -7.34
N CYS A 88 3.57 -10.57 -6.99
CA CYS A 88 3.34 -9.47 -7.95
C CYS A 88 4.58 -9.21 -8.82
N VAL A 89 5.78 -9.32 -8.23
CA VAL A 89 7.06 -9.23 -8.96
C VAL A 89 7.17 -10.37 -9.98
N ALA A 90 6.72 -11.58 -9.62
CA ALA A 90 6.74 -12.73 -10.51
C ALA A 90 5.75 -12.62 -11.69
N LYS A 91 4.56 -12.04 -11.49
CA LYS A 91 3.56 -11.85 -12.56
C LYS A 91 3.96 -10.79 -13.58
N ALA A 92 4.68 -9.76 -13.16
CA ALA A 92 5.05 -8.64 -14.01
C ALA A 92 6.19 -8.96 -15.00
N GLY A 93 6.95 -10.04 -14.78
CA GLY A 93 8.09 -10.44 -15.61
C GLY A 93 9.21 -9.38 -15.62
N ASP A 94 10.29 -9.62 -14.88
CA ASP A 94 11.54 -8.83 -14.88
C ASP A 94 11.43 -7.29 -14.72
N THR A 95 10.24 -6.78 -14.39
CA THR A 95 9.99 -5.34 -14.42
C THR A 95 10.30 -4.76 -13.04
N CYS A 96 11.51 -4.25 -12.87
CA CYS A 96 11.98 -3.51 -11.70
C CYS A 96 11.08 -2.33 -11.25
N LEU A 97 10.11 -1.90 -12.08
CA LEU A 97 9.13 -0.88 -11.70
C LEU A 97 8.29 -1.28 -10.48
N TRP A 98 7.97 -2.57 -10.33
CA TRP A 98 7.12 -2.99 -9.21
C TRP A 98 7.80 -2.85 -7.86
N THR A 99 9.13 -3.01 -7.79
CA THR A 99 9.86 -3.01 -6.52
C THR A 99 10.26 -1.60 -6.10
N ALA A 100 10.96 -0.86 -6.96
CA ALA A 100 11.42 0.49 -6.60
C ALA A 100 10.35 1.57 -6.83
N GLY A 101 9.49 1.38 -7.84
CA GLY A 101 8.51 2.40 -8.24
C GLY A 101 7.32 2.51 -7.29
N LEU A 102 6.84 1.40 -6.71
CA LEU A 102 5.68 1.42 -5.81
C LEU A 102 5.96 2.14 -4.50
N GLU A 103 7.15 1.96 -3.92
CA GLU A 103 7.57 2.67 -2.70
C GLU A 103 7.59 4.17 -2.94
N THR A 104 8.31 4.61 -3.98
CA THR A 104 8.41 6.02 -4.36
C THR A 104 7.03 6.61 -4.65
N HIS A 105 6.20 5.90 -5.42
CA HIS A 105 4.86 6.36 -5.74
C HIS A 105 3.98 6.50 -4.49
N MET A 106 4.05 5.57 -3.55
CA MET A 106 3.35 5.70 -2.26
C MET A 106 3.83 6.93 -1.49
N TYR A 107 5.13 7.19 -1.43
CA TYR A 107 5.69 8.35 -0.73
C TYR A 107 5.21 9.67 -1.35
N GLU A 108 5.28 9.78 -2.67
CA GLU A 108 4.83 10.97 -3.39
C GLU A 108 3.33 11.18 -3.21
N THR A 109 2.53 10.13 -3.37
CA THR A 109 1.07 10.20 -3.20
C THR A 109 0.69 10.61 -1.79
N LEU A 110 1.33 10.06 -0.76
CA LEU A 110 1.07 10.45 0.63
C LEU A 110 1.52 11.89 0.92
N ALA A 111 2.66 12.32 0.37
CA ALA A 111 3.14 13.68 0.55
C ALA A 111 2.23 14.71 -0.11
N ILE A 112 1.81 14.45 -1.35
CA ILE A 112 1.01 15.37 -2.16
C ILE A 112 -0.45 15.37 -1.72
N LYS A 113 -1.06 14.19 -1.55
CA LYS A 113 -2.52 14.07 -1.31
C LYS A 113 -2.88 14.13 0.17
N CYS A 114 -2.05 13.57 1.04
CA CYS A 114 -2.30 13.58 2.49
C CYS A 114 -1.58 14.72 3.22
N GLY A 115 -0.71 15.50 2.55
CA GLY A 115 0.02 16.61 3.18
C GLY A 115 0.96 16.14 4.29
N VAL A 116 1.50 14.93 4.14
CA VAL A 116 2.35 14.28 5.13
C VAL A 116 3.81 14.44 4.73
N THR A 117 4.67 14.86 5.66
CA THR A 117 6.11 14.80 5.44
C THR A 117 6.58 13.39 5.71
N VAL A 118 6.86 12.63 4.66
CA VAL A 118 7.45 11.29 4.78
C VAL A 118 8.93 11.45 5.07
N VAL A 119 9.39 10.85 6.17
CA VAL A 119 10.82 10.81 6.53
C VAL A 119 11.24 9.34 6.58
N SER A 120 12.19 8.95 5.74
CA SER A 120 12.81 7.62 5.87
C SER A 120 13.53 7.55 7.21
N ASP A 121 13.18 6.57 8.03
CA ASP A 121 13.87 6.31 9.29
C ASP A 121 15.19 5.61 8.96
N ASN A 122 16.18 6.41 8.56
CA ASN A 122 17.54 5.95 8.37
C ASN A 122 18.28 6.10 9.71
N GLU A 123 18.02 5.18 10.62
CA GLU A 123 18.85 4.98 11.81
C GLU A 123 20.14 4.22 11.48
#